data_AF-A0A3D3BUD7-F1
#
_entry.id   AF-A0A3D3BUD7-F1
#
_cell.length_a   1.000
_cell.length_b   1.000
_cell.length_c   1.000
_cell.angle_alpha   90.00
_cell.angle_beta   90.00
_cell.angle_gamma   90.00
#
_symmetry.space_group_name_H-M   'P 1'
#
loop_
_entity.id
_entity.type
_entity.pdbx_description
1 polymer ?
#
loop_
_entity_poly.entity_id
_entity_poly.type
_entity_poly.pdbx_seq_one_letter_code
_entity_poly.pdbx_strand_id
1 'polypeptide(L)'
;DIIVNENDFWITDLGPLRFLNFDFEGNLKYTWLVPLELPDGYIEVHTFSVDPAGNLIGGDNQYGRSQKFVPKPSADSELLIEPPWYQR
;
A
#
# COMPACT_ATOMS: atom_id res chain seq x y z
N ASP A 1 4.79 -6.01 -4.83
CA ASP A 1 5.09 -6.56 -3.50
C ASP A 1 3.80 -6.93 -2.79
N ILE A 2 3.90 -7.58 -1.64
CA ILE A 2 2.77 -7.98 -0.78
C ILE A 2 3.04 -7.62 0.67
N ILE A 3 2.00 -7.17 1.39
CA ILE A 3 2.00 -7.08 2.85
C ILE A 3 0.80 -7.85 3.39
N VAL A 4 1.01 -8.63 4.44
CA VAL A 4 -0.03 -9.37 5.15
C VAL A 4 -0.35 -8.62 6.44
N ASN A 5 -1.61 -8.28 6.64
CA ASN A 5 -2.13 -7.63 7.84
C ASN A 5 -2.87 -8.66 8.71
N GLU A 6 -3.52 -8.21 9.80
CA GLU A 6 -4.19 -9.12 10.73
C GLU A 6 -5.35 -9.88 10.08
N ASN A 7 -6.14 -9.18 9.24
CA ASN A 7 -7.40 -9.71 8.71
C ASN A 7 -7.46 -9.77 7.18
N ASP A 8 -6.46 -9.22 6.50
CA ASP A 8 -6.41 -9.11 5.04
C ASP A 8 -4.97 -8.98 4.56
N PHE A 9 -4.79 -8.80 3.25
CA PHE A 9 -3.49 -8.52 2.66
C PHE A 9 -3.62 -7.56 1.49
N TRP A 10 -2.54 -6.83 1.25
CA TRP A 10 -2.43 -5.93 0.10
C TRP A 10 -1.34 -6.37 -0.85
N ILE A 11 -1.60 -6.24 -2.15
CA ILE A 11 -0.61 -6.47 -3.22
C ILE A 11 -0.51 -5.24 -4.11
N THR A 12 0.66 -5.03 -4.70
CA THR A 12 0.82 -4.07 -5.81
C THR A 12 0.74 -4.78 -7.15
N ASP A 13 -0.04 -4.22 -8.07
CA ASP A 13 -0.16 -4.65 -9.48
C ASP A 13 0.29 -3.49 -10.38
N LEU A 14 0.91 -3.79 -11.53
CA LEU A 14 1.51 -2.80 -12.42
C LEU A 14 0.77 -2.76 -13.78
N GLY A 15 0.65 -1.56 -14.36
CA GLY A 15 0.05 -1.35 -15.69
C GLY A 15 -1.48 -1.28 -15.74
N PRO A 16 -2.15 -0.35 -15.03
CA PRO A 16 -1.61 0.76 -14.22
C PRO A 16 -1.30 0.35 -12.78
N LEU A 17 -0.46 1.15 -12.10
CA LEU A 17 -0.11 0.89 -10.70
C LEU A 17 -1.35 0.94 -9.81
N ARG A 18 -1.58 -0.16 -9.09
CA ARG A 18 -2.68 -0.30 -8.14
C ARG A 18 -2.19 -0.98 -6.87
N PHE A 19 -2.72 -0.56 -5.73
CA PHE A 19 -2.73 -1.35 -4.52
C PHE A 19 -4.09 -2.04 -4.41
N LEU A 20 -4.09 -3.35 -4.25
CA LEU A 20 -5.28 -4.18 -4.20
C LEU A 20 -5.37 -4.81 -2.82
N ASN A 21 -6.52 -4.69 -2.15
CA ASN A 21 -6.78 -5.30 -0.85
C ASN A 21 -7.69 -6.52 -1.03
N PHE A 22 -7.29 -7.64 -0.45
CA PHE A 22 -8.04 -8.89 -0.49
C PHE A 22 -8.26 -9.43 0.92
N ASP A 23 -9.43 -10.00 1.19
CA ASP A 23 -9.56 -10.88 2.35
C ASP A 23 -8.84 -12.22 2.13
N PHE A 24 -8.74 -13.03 3.17
CA PHE A 24 -8.10 -14.35 3.08
C PHE A 24 -8.92 -15.41 2.34
N GLU A 25 -10.17 -15.11 1.96
CA GLU A 25 -10.98 -15.97 1.08
C GLU A 25 -10.70 -15.67 -0.41
N GLY A 26 -9.96 -14.59 -0.70
CA GLY A 26 -9.57 -14.17 -2.04
C GLY A 26 -10.53 -13.18 -2.67
N ASN A 27 -11.48 -12.62 -1.92
CA ASN A 27 -12.37 -11.58 -2.42
C ASN A 27 -11.63 -10.23 -2.44
N LEU A 28 -11.76 -9.49 -3.54
CA LEU A 28 -11.23 -8.14 -3.66
C LEU A 28 -12.11 -7.18 -2.84
N LYS A 29 -11.53 -6.61 -1.78
CA LYS A 29 -12.19 -5.63 -0.90
C LYS A 29 -12.05 -4.20 -1.44
N TYR A 30 -10.87 -3.85 -1.95
CA TYR A 30 -10.59 -2.48 -2.40
C TYR A 30 -9.50 -2.39 -3.48
N THR A 31 -9.54 -1.31 -4.26
CA THR A 31 -8.50 -0.96 -5.23
C THR A 31 -8.16 0.51 -5.07
N TRP A 32 -6.91 0.79 -4.73
CA TRP A 32 -6.33 2.13 -4.82
C TRP A 32 -5.53 2.24 -6.13
N LEU A 33 -6.08 2.97 -7.09
CA LEU A 33 -5.36 3.37 -8.30
C LEU A 33 -4.39 4.51 -7.96
N VAL A 34 -3.12 4.37 -8.36
CA VAL A 34 -2.11 5.44 -8.25
C VAL A 34 -1.92 6.06 -9.64
N PRO A 35 -2.40 7.30 -9.87
CA PRO A 35 -2.20 7.97 -11.14
C PRO A 35 -0.73 8.28 -11.41
N LEU A 36 -0.28 8.02 -12.64
CA LEU A 36 1.12 8.15 -13.07
C LEU A 36 1.58 9.61 -13.08
N GLU A 37 0.65 10.52 -13.33
CA GLU A 37 0.87 11.95 -13.51
C GLU A 37 1.05 12.73 -12.20
N LEU A 38 0.90 12.08 -11.05
CA LEU A 38 1.10 12.74 -9.76
C LEU A 38 2.61 13.02 -9.54
N PRO A 39 2.99 14.24 -9.16
CA PRO A 39 4.40 14.59 -8.93
C PRO A 39 5.05 13.79 -7.78
N ASP A 40 4.23 13.41 -6.81
CA ASP A 40 4.52 12.57 -5.66
C ASP A 40 3.99 11.13 -5.83
N GLY A 41 3.47 10.78 -7.01
CA GLY A 41 3.02 9.44 -7.34
C GLY A 41 4.15 8.42 -7.39
N TYR A 42 3.75 7.16 -7.51
CA TYR A 42 4.63 6.05 -7.82
C TYR A 42 4.45 5.64 -9.29
N ILE A 43 5.48 5.09 -9.91
CA ILE A 43 5.38 4.32 -11.16
C ILE A 43 5.20 2.85 -10.84
N GLU A 44 6.09 2.29 -10.03
CA GLU A 44 6.12 0.87 -9.71
C GLU A 44 6.63 0.65 -8.29
N VAL A 45 5.70 0.31 -7.38
CA VAL A 45 6.04 0.01 -5.99
C VAL A 45 6.49 -1.44 -5.90
N HIS A 46 7.81 -1.61 -5.91
CA HIS A 46 8.45 -2.93 -5.86
C HIS A 46 8.68 -3.41 -4.43
N THR A 47 8.60 -2.51 -3.45
CA THR A 47 8.47 -2.89 -2.04
C THR A 47 7.69 -1.85 -1.23
N PHE A 48 6.98 -2.27 -0.19
CA PHE A 48 6.35 -1.35 0.75
C PHE A 48 6.16 -1.97 2.14
N SER A 49 6.06 -1.10 3.14
CA SER A 49 5.71 -1.47 4.52
C SER A 49 5.05 -0.29 5.22
N VAL A 50 4.54 -0.52 6.44
CA VAL A 50 3.90 0.51 7.25
C VAL A 50 4.59 0.59 8.60
N ASP A 51 5.00 1.80 9.01
CA ASP A 51 5.67 2.01 10.28
C ASP A 51 4.70 1.97 11.49
N PRO A 52 5.18 1.87 12.74
CA PRO A 52 4.31 1.84 13.92
C PRO A 52 3.43 3.08 14.13
N ALA A 53 3.70 4.18 13.42
CA ALA A 53 2.88 5.38 13.43
C ALA A 53 1.84 5.40 12.28
N GLY A 54 1.71 4.30 11.53
CA GLY A 54 0.74 4.14 10.45
C GLY A 54 1.16 4.78 9.12
N ASN A 55 2.44 5.16 8.96
CA ASN A 55 2.90 5.75 7.71
C ASN A 55 3.28 4.67 6.71
N LEU A 56 2.76 4.78 5.48
CA LEU A 56 3.16 3.92 4.37
C LEU A 56 4.51 4.36 3.83
N ILE A 57 5.46 3.42 3.78
CA ILE A 57 6.78 3.59 3.19
C ILE A 57 6.84 2.70 1.94
N GLY A 58 6.97 3.30 0.76
CA GLY A 58 7.08 2.55 -0.50
C GLY A 58 8.39 2.85 -1.22
N GLY A 59 8.96 1.82 -1.85
CA GLY A 59 10.12 1.89 -2.72
C GLY A 59 9.71 1.81 -4.19
N ASP A 60 9.93 2.91 -4.92
CA ASP A 60 9.74 2.99 -6.35
C ASP A 60 11.02 2.55 -7.07
N ASN A 61 10.97 1.45 -7.82
CA ASN A 61 12.17 0.95 -8.51
C ASN A 61 12.50 1.76 -9.77
N GLN A 62 11.52 2.39 -10.44
CA GLN A 62 11.73 3.11 -11.69
C GLN A 62 12.18 4.55 -11.44
N TYR A 63 11.60 5.23 -10.44
CA TYR A 63 12.11 6.52 -9.97
C TYR A 63 13.34 6.38 -9.07
N GLY A 64 13.66 5.17 -8.59
CA GLY A 64 14.82 4.92 -7.72
C GLY A 64 14.73 5.69 -6.39
N ARG A 65 13.52 5.84 -5.83
CA ARG A 65 13.27 6.61 -4.61
C ARG A 65 12.39 5.86 -3.62
N SER A 66 12.59 6.14 -2.34
CA SER A 66 11.61 5.79 -1.29
C SER A 66 10.74 7.00 -0.98
N GLN A 67 9.46 6.77 -0.69
CA GLN A 67 8.51 7.81 -0.29
C GLN A 67 7.78 7.40 0.99
N LYS A 68 7.44 8.40 1.81
CA LYS A 68 6.65 8.25 3.02
C LYS A 68 5.32 8.96 2.84
N PHE A 69 4.21 8.24 3.02
CA PHE A 69 2.86 8.78 3.03
C PHE A 69 2.30 8.75 4.45
N VAL A 70 1.89 9.92 4.93
CA VAL A 70 1.21 10.07 6.21
C VAL A 70 -0.29 10.03 5.95
N PRO A 71 -1.06 9.16 6.65
CA PRO A 71 -2.51 9.16 6.53
C PRO A 71 -3.10 10.54 6.82
N LYS A 72 -4.13 10.93 6.05
CA LYS A 72 -4.89 12.14 6.35
C LYS A 72 -5.57 11.97 7.73
N PRO A 73 -5.72 13.03 8.53
CA PRO A 73 -6.36 12.92 9.85
C PRO A 73 -7.78 12.33 9.83
N SER A 74 -8.49 12.48 8.72
CA SER A 74 -9.85 11.97 8.50
C SER A 74 -9.90 10.81 7.49
N ALA A 75 -8.79 10.12 7.27
CA ALA A 75 -8.79 8.94 6.42
C ALA A 75 -9.69 7.86 7.05
N ASP A 76 -10.47 7.19 6.21
CA ASP A 76 -11.20 5.99 6.62
C ASP A 76 -10.18 4.90 6.96
N SER A 77 -10.25 4.35 8.18
CA SER A 77 -9.33 3.32 8.64
C SER A 77 -9.42 2.04 7.82
N GLU A 78 -10.59 1.72 7.23
CA GLU A 78 -10.75 0.53 6.39
C GLU A 78 -9.99 0.62 5.06
N LEU A 79 -9.58 1.84 4.67
CA LEU A 79 -8.83 2.08 3.43
C LEU A 79 -7.31 2.22 3.68
N LEU A 80 -6.86 2.11 4.94
CA LEU A 80 -5.45 2.18 5.27
C LEU A 80 -4.81 0.80 5.15
N ILE A 81 -3.58 0.78 4.64
CA ILE A 81 -2.70 -0.39 4.73
C ILE A 81 -2.17 -0.42 6.17
N GLU A 82 -2.34 -1.53 6.86
CA GLU A 82 -1.89 -1.69 8.24
C GLU A 82 -0.41 -2.12 8.32
N PRO A 83 0.25 -2.04 9.49
CA PRO A 83 1.53 -2.69 9.73
C PRO A 83 1.52 -4.19 9.38
N PRO A 84 2.66 -4.76 8.98
CA PRO A 84 2.75 -6.18 8.72
C PRO A 84 2.42 -6.96 9.99
N TRP A 85 1.67 -8.05 9.84
CA TRP A 85 1.35 -8.92 10.95
C TRP A 85 2.62 -9.55 11.55
N TYR A 86 2.63 -9.70 12.86
CA TYR A 86 3.67 -10.41 13.59
C TYR A 86 3.03 -11.19 14.75
N GLN A 87 3.66 -12.30 15.12
CA GLN A 87 3.23 -13.07 16.29
C GLN A 87 3.50 -12.25 17.56
N ARG A 88 2.47 -12.08 18.39
CA ARG A 88 2.55 -11.41 19.69
C ARG A 88 3.11 -12.33 20.78
#